data_AF-A0A9J7DHK8-F1
#
_entry.id   AF-A0A9J7DHK8-F1
#
_cell.length_a   1.000
_cell.length_b   1.000
_cell.length_c   1.000
_cell.angle_alpha   90.00
_cell.angle_beta   90.00
_cell.angle_gamma   90.00
#
_symmetry.space_group_name_H-M   'P 1'
#
loop_
_entity.id
_entity.type
_entity.pdbx_description
1 polymer ?
#
loop_
_entity_poly.entity_id
_entity_poly.type
_entity_poly.pdbx_seq_one_letter_code
_entity_poly.pdbx_strand_id
1 'polypeptide(L)'
;MTGTIAQDMFLLDCPGYEDYLDTFVTRCDIRFIRNVRFCRMLVELGYRSPTDIYTPEQFQQHKAAVQESLWPIKKSTIFFSDGMKSQDPVLIEMANRERPNAQKMISVRIKYF
;
A
#
# COMPACT_ATOMS: atom_id res chain seq x y z
N MET A 1 -2.92 14.55 3.08
CA MET A 1 -1.76 14.25 3.95
C MET A 1 -1.49 12.75 3.83
N THR A 2 -0.32 12.34 3.38
CA THR A 2 0.01 10.92 3.17
C THR A 2 0.40 10.29 4.50
N GLY A 3 -0.51 9.53 5.12
CA GLY A 3 -0.17 8.63 6.21
C GLY A 3 0.93 7.67 5.75
N THR A 4 1.95 7.47 6.59
CA THR A 4 2.97 6.48 6.27
C THR A 4 2.41 5.08 6.53
N ILE A 5 2.70 4.11 5.65
CA ILE A 5 2.21 2.72 5.78
C ILE A 5 2.51 2.13 7.18
N ALA A 6 3.61 2.56 7.81
CA ALA A 6 3.96 2.19 9.17
C ALA A 6 3.00 2.73 10.24
N GLN A 7 2.49 3.96 10.07
CA GLN A 7 1.50 4.54 10.98
C GLN A 7 0.13 3.87 10.82
N ASP A 8 -0.19 3.38 9.63
CA ASP A 8 -1.49 2.78 9.31
C ASP A 8 -1.55 1.27 9.65
N MET A 9 -0.50 0.72 10.27
CA MET A 9 -0.41 -0.72 10.56
C MET A 9 -1.51 -1.21 11.52
N PHE A 10 -2.00 -0.35 12.42
CA PHE A 10 -3.11 -0.67 13.34
C PHE A 10 -4.45 -0.89 12.61
N LEU A 11 -4.59 -0.46 11.36
CA LEU A 11 -5.80 -0.70 10.55
C LEU A 11 -6.00 -2.20 10.26
N LEU A 12 -4.95 -3.02 10.36
CA LEU A 12 -5.04 -4.48 10.23
C LEU A 12 -5.81 -5.11 11.40
N ASP A 13 -5.69 -4.55 12.60
CA ASP A 13 -6.37 -5.03 13.81
C ASP A 13 -7.86 -4.64 13.85
N CYS A 14 -8.29 -3.73 12.98
CA CYS A 14 -9.66 -3.25 12.88
C CYS A 14 -10.41 -4.02 11.79
N PRO A 15 -11.30 -4.99 12.09
CA PRO A 15 -12.00 -5.76 11.06
C PRO A 15 -12.92 -4.87 10.23
N GLY A 16 -13.66 -3.95 10.85
CA GLY A 16 -14.55 -3.01 10.19
C GLY A 16 -14.19 -1.54 10.41
N TYR A 17 -14.89 -0.66 9.67
CA TYR A 17 -14.77 0.79 9.83
C TYR A 17 -15.25 1.27 11.20
N GLU A 18 -16.26 0.60 11.77
CA GLU A 18 -16.76 0.88 13.12
C GLU A 18 -15.68 0.65 14.19
N ASP A 19 -14.86 -0.39 14.05
CA ASP A 19 -13.77 -0.69 14.97
C ASP A 19 -12.65 0.35 14.86
N TYR A 20 -12.41 0.86 13.66
CA TYR A 20 -11.54 2.01 13.43
C TYR A 20 -12.07 3.26 14.14
N LEU A 21 -13.36 3.59 14.02
CA LEU A 21 -13.95 4.73 14.74
C LEU A 21 -13.87 4.55 16.26
N ASP A 22 -14.03 3.33 16.76
CA ASP A 22 -13.91 3.01 18.18
C ASP A 22 -12.51 3.30 18.74
N THR A 23 -11.45 3.26 17.91
CA THR A 23 -10.10 3.65 18.36
C THR A 23 -9.99 5.11 18.79
N PHE A 24 -10.88 5.98 18.30
CA PHE A 24 -10.94 7.40 18.67
C PHE A 24 -11.96 7.69 19.78
N VAL A 25 -12.82 6.74 20.13
CA VAL A 25 -13.84 6.92 21.17
C VAL A 25 -13.21 6.77 22.56
N THR A 26 -13.28 7.83 23.37
CA THR A 26 -12.76 7.81 24.73
C THR A 26 -13.81 7.29 25.73
N ARG A 27 -13.39 6.72 26.86
CA ARG A 27 -14.30 6.28 27.95
C ARG A 27 -15.22 7.41 28.45
N CYS A 28 -14.75 8.65 28.43
CA CYS A 28 -15.54 9.83 28.77
C CYS A 28 -16.71 10.00 27.80
N ASP A 29 -16.50 9.82 26.49
CA ASP A 29 -17.54 9.93 25.46
C ASP A 29 -18.66 8.93 25.75
N ILE A 30 -18.28 7.69 26.02
CA ILE A 30 -19.21 6.63 26.39
C ILE A 30 -19.96 6.98 27.69
N ARG A 31 -19.28 7.57 28.68
CA ARG A 31 -19.89 7.94 29.96
C ARG A 31 -20.92 9.08 29.83
N PHE A 32 -20.62 10.09 29.00
CA PHE A 32 -21.47 11.27 28.82
C PHE A 32 -22.61 11.01 27.83
N ILE A 33 -22.31 10.40 26.68
CA ILE A 33 -23.27 10.19 25.59
C ILE A 33 -24.08 8.91 25.82
N ARG A 34 -23.50 7.88 26.47
CA ARG A 34 -24.12 6.57 26.75
C ARG A 34 -24.63 5.80 25.53
N ASN A 35 -24.34 6.28 24.33
CA ASN A 35 -24.69 5.66 23.06
C ASN A 35 -23.46 5.62 22.15
N VAL A 36 -22.92 4.42 21.96
CA VAL A 36 -21.70 4.20 21.17
C VAL A 36 -21.88 4.64 19.71
N ARG A 37 -23.05 4.42 19.12
CA ARG A 37 -23.33 4.85 17.74
C ARG A 37 -23.23 6.37 17.59
N PHE A 38 -23.72 7.11 18.59
CA PHE A 38 -23.64 8.56 18.58
C PHE A 38 -22.21 9.06 18.80
N CYS A 39 -21.42 8.37 19.64
CA CYS A 39 -19.99 8.65 19.77
C CYS A 39 -19.26 8.49 18.43
N ARG A 40 -19.52 7.40 17.71
CA ARG A 40 -18.92 7.15 16.39
C ARG A 40 -19.30 8.20 15.37
N MET A 41 -20.57 8.62 15.33
CA MET A 41 -21.03 9.70 14.45
C MET A 41 -20.33 11.04 14.76
N LEU A 42 -20.10 11.36 16.04
CA LEU A 42 -19.35 12.58 16.41
C LEU A 42 -17.87 12.51 16.02
N VAL A 43 -17.28 11.31 16.10
CA VAL A 43 -15.94 11.04 15.60
C VAL A 43 -15.94 11.26 14.09
N GLU A 44 -16.81 10.59 13.34
CA GLU A 44 -16.92 10.72 11.87
C GLU A 44 -17.09 12.18 11.39
N LEU A 45 -17.84 13.00 12.13
CA LEU A 45 -18.03 14.42 11.85
C LEU A 45 -16.81 15.30 12.20
N GLY A 46 -15.75 14.74 12.78
CA GLY A 46 -14.53 15.45 13.18
C GLY A 46 -14.68 16.31 14.44
N TYR A 47 -15.77 16.17 15.21
CA TYR A 47 -16.01 17.01 16.39
C TYR A 47 -15.10 16.66 17.59
N ARG A 48 -14.53 15.45 17.61
CA ARG A 48 -13.68 15.00 18.73
C ARG A 48 -12.18 14.95 18.42
N SER A 49 -11.79 14.71 17.18
CA SER A 49 -10.38 14.62 16.80
C SER A 49 -9.98 15.85 15.97
N PRO A 50 -8.87 16.53 16.31
CA PRO A 50 -8.26 17.52 15.42
C PRO A 50 -7.58 16.87 14.19
N THR A 51 -7.53 15.54 14.15
CA THR A 51 -6.99 14.75 13.04
C THR A 51 -8.11 14.42 12.06
N ASP A 52 -7.82 14.59 10.78
CA ASP A 52 -8.67 14.15 9.68
C ASP A 52 -8.94 12.64 9.80
N ILE A 53 -10.21 12.29 9.92
CA ILE A 53 -10.66 10.90 9.95
C ILE A 53 -10.86 10.41 8.53
N TYR A 54 -10.44 9.18 8.26
CA TYR A 54 -10.59 8.58 6.95
C TYR A 54 -12.06 8.36 6.62
N THR A 55 -12.45 8.69 5.39
CA THR A 55 -13.75 8.23 4.86
C THR A 55 -13.76 6.69 4.77
N PRO A 56 -14.93 6.04 4.73
CA PRO A 56 -15.00 4.58 4.60
C PRO A 56 -14.22 4.04 3.38
N GLU A 57 -14.20 4.80 2.29
CA GLU A 57 -13.43 4.47 1.08
C GLU A 57 -11.92 4.57 1.32
N GLN A 58 -11.48 5.65 1.96
CA GLN A 58 -10.07 5.83 2.32
C GLN A 58 -9.60 4.76 3.29
N PHE A 59 -10.40 4.42 4.30
CA PHE A 59 -10.09 3.33 5.23
C PHE A 59 -9.82 2.02 4.50
N GLN A 60 -10.66 1.65 3.53
CA GLN A 60 -10.46 0.43 2.73
C GLN A 60 -9.20 0.50 1.88
N GLN A 61 -8.93 1.64 1.24
CA GLN A 61 -7.72 1.83 0.43
C GLN A 61 -6.45 1.73 1.27
N HIS A 62 -6.41 2.39 2.43
CA HIS A 62 -5.28 2.36 3.34
C HIS A 62 -5.07 0.95 3.92
N LYS A 63 -6.14 0.28 4.36
CA LYS A 63 -6.07 -1.10 4.85
C LYS A 63 -5.56 -2.07 3.77
N ALA A 64 -6.03 -1.92 2.53
CA ALA A 64 -5.55 -2.73 1.40
C ALA A 64 -4.07 -2.46 1.08
N ALA A 65 -3.64 -1.20 1.11
CA ALA A 65 -2.25 -0.82 0.88
C ALA A 65 -1.30 -1.38 1.96
N VAL A 66 -1.72 -1.34 3.23
CA VAL A 66 -0.98 -1.95 4.35
C VAL A 66 -0.90 -3.47 4.18
N GLN A 67 -2.01 -4.11 3.79
CA GLN A 67 -2.03 -5.54 3.51
C GLN A 67 -1.11 -5.94 2.34
N GLU A 68 -1.11 -5.17 1.25
CA GLU A 68 -0.20 -5.38 0.11
C GLU A 68 1.26 -5.16 0.52
N SER A 69 1.53 -4.19 1.40
CA SER A 69 2.87 -3.97 1.93
C SER A 69 3.38 -5.14 2.78
N LEU A 70 2.49 -5.86 3.49
CA LEU A 70 2.87 -7.00 4.31
C LEU A 70 3.20 -8.23 3.45
N TRP A 71 2.48 -8.41 2.35
CA TRP A 71 2.73 -9.46 1.36
C TRP A 71 2.91 -8.85 -0.02
N PRO A 72 4.08 -8.25 -0.32
CA PRO A 72 4.33 -7.71 -1.64
C PRO A 72 4.28 -8.84 -2.64
N ILE A 73 3.21 -8.89 -3.44
CA ILE A 73 3.14 -9.77 -4.60
C ILE A 73 4.30 -9.34 -5.48
N LYS A 74 5.30 -10.22 -5.64
CA LYS A 74 6.44 -9.97 -6.52
C LYS A 74 5.86 -9.73 -7.91
N LYS A 75 5.74 -8.47 -8.32
CA LYS A 75 5.39 -8.13 -9.70
C LYS A 75 6.50 -8.75 -10.54
N SER A 76 6.16 -9.78 -11.32
CA SER A 76 7.09 -10.36 -12.27
C SER A 76 7.51 -9.26 -13.23
N THR A 77 8.79 -8.88 -13.21
CA THR A 77 9.32 -7.93 -14.18
C THR A 77 9.05 -8.48 -15.57
N ILE A 78 8.24 -7.76 -16.36
CA ILE A 78 7.98 -8.11 -17.75
C ILE A 78 9.23 -7.73 -18.54
N PHE A 79 9.84 -8.70 -19.22
CA PHE A 79 11.02 -8.46 -20.04
C PHE A 79 10.60 -8.19 -21.48
N PHE A 80 11.26 -7.23 -22.13
CA PHE A 80 11.03 -6.94 -23.55
C PHE A 80 11.34 -8.16 -24.43
N SER A 81 12.33 -8.95 -24.03
CA SER A 81 12.74 -10.19 -24.70
C SER A 81 11.66 -11.27 -24.80
N ASP A 82 10.65 -11.30 -23.92
CA ASP A 82 9.66 -12.39 -23.87
C ASP A 82 8.74 -12.46 -25.11
N GLY A 83 8.64 -11.37 -25.89
CA GLY A 83 7.82 -11.29 -27.11
C GLY A 83 8.62 -11.13 -28.41
N MET A 84 9.94 -11.15 -28.36
CA MET A 84 10.77 -10.78 -29.51
C MET A 84 10.99 -11.94 -30.49
N LYS A 85 10.85 -11.67 -31.80
CA LYS A 85 11.13 -12.64 -32.90
C LYS A 85 12.18 -12.14 -33.91
N SER A 86 12.93 -11.09 -33.58
CA SER A 86 13.96 -10.57 -34.50
C SER A 86 15.10 -11.56 -34.66
N GLN A 87 15.71 -11.58 -35.85
CA GLN A 87 16.95 -12.33 -36.15
C GLN A 87 18.21 -11.46 -36.02
N ASP A 88 18.08 -10.18 -35.68
CA ASP A 88 19.24 -9.29 -35.58
C ASP A 88 20.18 -9.73 -34.44
N PRO A 89 21.48 -9.98 -34.72
CA PRO A 89 22.43 -10.48 -33.71
C PRO A 89 22.55 -9.56 -32.49
N VAL A 90 22.45 -8.24 -32.71
CA VAL A 90 22.52 -7.23 -31.64
C VAL A 90 21.33 -7.33 -30.69
N LEU A 91 20.14 -7.52 -31.24
CA LEU A 91 18.91 -7.63 -30.46
C LEU A 91 18.88 -8.91 -29.63
N ILE A 92 19.40 -10.02 -30.18
CA ILE A 92 19.56 -11.30 -29.46
C ILE A 92 20.50 -11.14 -28.26
N GLU A 93 21.66 -10.50 -28.45
CA GLU A 93 22.61 -10.24 -27.35
C GLU A 93 22.02 -9.31 -26.28
N MET A 94 21.25 -8.30 -26.68
CA MET A 94 20.58 -7.40 -25.75
C MET A 94 19.50 -8.13 -24.93
N ALA A 95 18.71 -8.99 -25.58
CA ALA A 95 17.71 -9.83 -24.94
C ALA A 95 18.33 -10.79 -23.91
N ASN A 96 19.43 -11.46 -24.26
CA ASN A 96 20.15 -12.36 -23.36
C ASN A 96 20.65 -11.67 -22.09
N ARG A 97 21.00 -10.38 -22.19
CA ARG A 97 21.56 -9.59 -21.08
C ARG A 97 20.50 -8.92 -20.22
N GLU A 98 19.26 -8.80 -20.70
CA GLU A 98 18.18 -8.07 -20.03
C GLU A 98 17.88 -8.62 -18.64
N ARG A 99 17.68 -9.95 -18.52
CA ARG A 99 17.37 -10.64 -17.26
C ARG A 99 18.50 -10.54 -16.22
N PRO A 100 19.76 -10.91 -16.53
CA PRO A 100 20.85 -10.79 -15.57
C PRO A 100 21.18 -9.33 -15.21
N ASN A 101 20.92 -8.36 -16.09
CA ASN A 101 21.05 -6.93 -15.77
C ASN A 101 19.95 -6.46 -14.80
N ALA A 102 18.69 -6.88 -15.01
CA ALA A 102 17.59 -6.61 -14.10
C ALA A 102 17.80 -7.23 -12.71
N GLN A 103 18.42 -8.42 -12.66
CA GLN A 103 18.83 -9.10 -11.43
C GLN A 103 20.15 -8.56 -10.84
N LYS A 104 20.78 -7.56 -11.46
CA LYS A 104 22.06 -6.96 -11.06
C LYS A 104 23.23 -7.94 -10.97
N MET A 105 23.15 -9.07 -11.68
CA MET A 105 24.23 -10.05 -11.78
C MET A 105 25.36 -9.57 -12.72
N ILE A 106 24.99 -8.75 -13.72
CA ILE A 106 25.92 -8.12 -14.64
C ILE A 106 25.68 -6.61 -14.65
N SER A 107 26.72 -5.84 -14.96
CA SER A 107 26.64 -4.38 -15.12
C SER A 107 26.61 -4.00 -16.60
N VAL A 108 26.00 -2.85 -16.92
CA VAL A 108 25.76 -2.33 -18.29
C VAL A 108 27.04 -1.96 -19.05
N ARG A 109 28.23 -2.29 -18.54
CA ARG A 109 29.49 -2.01 -19.23
C ARG A 109 29.65 -2.96 -20.43
N ILE A 110 29.19 -2.49 -21.59
CA ILE A 110 29.51 -3.07 -22.90
C ILE A 110 31.00 -2.80 -23.13
N LYS A 111 31.84 -3.83 -23.01
CA LYS A 111 33.23 -3.76 -23.45
C LYS A 111 33.22 -3.80 -24.98
N TYR A 112 33.36 -2.65 -25.62
CA TYR A 112 33.70 -2.61 -27.04
C TYR A 112 35.15 -3.10 -27.20
N PHE A 113 35.36 -4.03 -28.12
CA PHE A 113 36.67 -4.33 -28.71
C PHE A 113 36.88 -3.41 -29.91
#